data_AF-A0A9K3PLW7-F1
#
_entry.id   AF-A0A9K3PLW7-F1
#
_cell.length_a   1.000
_cell.length_b   1.000
_cell.length_c   1.000
_cell.angle_alpha   90.00
_cell.angle_beta   90.00
_cell.angle_gamma   90.00
#
_symmetry.space_group_name_H-M   'P 1'
#
loop_
_entity.id
_entity.type
_entity.pdbx_description
1 polymer ?
#
loop_
_entity_poly.entity_id
_entity_poly.type
_entity_poly.pdbx_seq_one_letter_code
_entity_poly.pdbx_strand_id
1 'polypeptide(L)'
;MAPSLFNVILCVASLSAGIWAFVTTQAVTKDQFQPIITACTSPNFEESGYHRYDKRVGLVALDFLVCLITQFMVDLTTMVPMGLLTWGTTILGAIPATMVMMLEANRKTNSGLLKWPVAISLLGQLFGISVIFPAVWVPSYVFFAAKESGGAVNGTLARSLVVFVLPPVFLTIALFTLDVQSDAWTTCAGILGGPIICFLGLAPTLLSAPDNATNKQVAQASRTSAISFGIGGLISTCGWFYMLYVVYLHFGTDLPTLFQAVWTEAHPSIKFMSVDASILWMGLVFHIATRKLSSAVEAVVLTPLFGPGGACCMALASLESDRAAAQNKGTKKE
;
A
#
# COMPACT_ATOMS: atom_id res chain seq x y z
N MET A 1 23.55 12.38 11.48
CA MET A 1 22.98 13.74 11.48
C MET A 1 21.57 13.67 12.03
N ALA A 2 21.18 14.52 12.97
CA ALA A 2 19.85 14.46 13.59
C ALA A 2 18.72 14.81 12.59
N PRO A 3 17.51 14.22 12.74
CA PRO A 3 16.32 14.65 11.99
C PRO A 3 15.98 16.12 12.30
N SER A 4 15.38 16.83 11.34
CA SER A 4 14.88 18.19 11.63
C SER A 4 13.67 18.08 12.57
N LEU A 5 13.41 19.12 13.38
CA LEU A 5 12.24 19.15 14.26
C LEU A 5 10.94 18.88 13.49
N PHE A 6 10.80 19.45 12.29
CA PHE A 6 9.67 19.21 11.41
C PHE A 6 9.51 17.72 11.05
N ASN A 7 10.60 17.02 10.68
CA ASN A 7 10.53 15.60 10.37
C ASN A 7 10.22 14.74 11.61
N VAL A 8 10.65 15.16 12.80
CA VAL A 8 10.27 14.50 14.06
C VAL A 8 8.78 14.66 14.34
N ILE A 9 8.21 15.86 14.12
CA ILE A 9 6.77 16.08 14.25
C ILE A 9 5.98 15.19 13.30
N LEU A 10 6.39 15.13 12.02
CA LEU A 10 5.77 14.23 11.03
C LEU A 10 5.90 12.75 11.42
N CYS A 11 7.05 12.36 11.97
CA CYS A 11 7.27 11.00 12.46
C CYS A 11 6.30 10.64 13.58
N VAL A 12 6.14 11.51 14.58
CA VAL A 12 5.20 11.30 15.70
C VAL A 12 3.77 11.27 15.19
N ALA A 13 3.37 12.20 14.32
CA ALA A 13 2.04 12.23 13.73
C ALA A 13 1.73 10.95 12.93
N SER A 14 2.68 10.49 12.13
CA SER A 14 2.56 9.25 11.36
C SER A 14 2.46 8.02 12.27
N LEU A 15 3.30 7.95 13.31
CA LEU A 15 3.24 6.86 14.29
C LEU A 15 1.88 6.83 15.01
N SER A 16 1.41 7.98 15.48
CA SER A 16 0.10 8.11 16.12
C SER A 16 -1.04 7.70 15.19
N ALA A 17 -0.98 8.07 13.90
CA ALA A 17 -1.97 7.66 12.91
C ALA A 17 -2.01 6.14 12.73
N GLY A 18 -0.85 5.48 12.63
CA GLY A 18 -0.77 4.02 12.52
C GLY A 18 -1.26 3.29 13.79
N ILE A 19 -0.91 3.80 14.98
CA ILE A 19 -1.40 3.24 16.25
C ILE A 19 -2.93 3.40 16.35
N TRP A 20 -3.45 4.59 16.01
CA TRP A 20 -4.88 4.84 16.02
C TRP A 20 -5.61 3.93 15.03
N ALA A 21 -5.05 3.71 13.84
CA ALA A 21 -5.60 2.79 12.85
C ALA A 21 -5.71 1.39 13.42
N PHE A 22 -4.63 0.86 14.00
CA PHE A 22 -4.62 -0.46 14.63
C PHE A 22 -5.67 -0.57 15.75
N VAL A 23 -5.72 0.39 16.67
CA VAL A 23 -6.72 0.36 17.76
C VAL A 23 -8.15 0.42 17.22
N THR A 24 -8.39 1.28 16.24
CA THR A 24 -9.73 1.49 15.66
C THR A 24 -10.18 0.28 14.85
N THR A 25 -9.31 -0.29 14.03
CA THR A 25 -9.64 -1.48 13.24
C THR A 25 -9.95 -2.65 14.16
N GLN A 26 -9.13 -2.90 15.18
CA GLN A 26 -9.39 -3.94 16.18
C GLN A 26 -10.71 -3.70 16.93
N ALA A 27 -11.02 -2.47 17.31
CA ALA A 27 -12.27 -2.16 18.00
C ALA A 27 -13.51 -2.43 17.13
N VAL A 28 -13.41 -2.19 15.82
CA VAL A 28 -14.53 -2.41 14.88
C VAL A 28 -14.69 -3.89 14.50
N THR A 29 -13.59 -4.64 14.42
CA THR A 29 -13.63 -6.01 13.90
C THR A 29 -13.64 -7.10 14.96
N LYS A 30 -13.34 -6.79 16.23
CA LYS A 30 -13.20 -7.78 17.31
C LYS A 30 -14.35 -8.79 17.37
N ASP A 31 -15.58 -8.30 17.48
CA ASP A 31 -16.75 -9.17 17.70
C ASP A 31 -17.10 -9.99 16.44
N GLN A 32 -16.83 -9.43 15.25
CA GLN A 32 -17.02 -10.11 13.98
C GLN A 32 -15.97 -11.20 13.74
N PHE A 33 -14.71 -10.94 14.07
CA PHE A 33 -13.62 -11.87 13.82
C PHE A 33 -13.54 -12.99 14.86
N GLN A 34 -14.06 -12.80 16.08
CA GLN A 34 -14.02 -13.83 17.10
C GLN A 34 -14.58 -15.19 16.65
N PRO A 35 -15.79 -15.30 16.05
CA PRO A 35 -16.30 -16.58 15.54
C PRO A 35 -15.48 -17.10 14.35
N ILE A 36 -14.95 -16.22 13.50
CA ILE A 36 -14.08 -16.60 12.37
C ILE A 36 -12.77 -17.21 12.90
N ILE A 37 -12.15 -16.59 13.91
CA ILE A 37 -10.94 -17.09 14.57
C ILE A 37 -11.20 -18.47 15.17
N THR A 38 -12.33 -18.66 15.85
CA THR A 38 -12.72 -19.97 16.39
C THR A 38 -12.87 -21.01 15.28
N ALA A 39 -13.50 -20.66 14.16
CA ALA A 39 -13.60 -21.58 13.03
C ALA A 39 -12.24 -21.89 12.40
N CYS A 40 -11.42 -20.89 12.11
CA CYS A 40 -10.10 -21.03 11.47
C CYS A 40 -9.07 -21.80 12.33
N THR A 41 -9.29 -21.90 13.64
CA THR A 41 -8.46 -22.70 14.56
C THR A 41 -9.04 -24.08 14.84
N SER A 42 -10.28 -24.35 14.40
CA SER A 42 -10.94 -25.63 14.60
C SER A 42 -10.42 -26.68 13.61
N PRO A 43 -10.18 -27.93 14.04
CA PRO A 43 -9.91 -29.03 13.12
C PRO A 43 -11.11 -29.32 12.19
N ASN A 44 -12.33 -28.96 12.60
CA ASN A 44 -13.57 -29.18 11.87
C ASN A 44 -14.05 -27.92 11.14
N PHE A 45 -13.15 -27.19 10.47
CA PHE A 45 -13.51 -25.97 9.74
C PHE A 45 -14.67 -26.18 8.76
N GLU A 46 -14.77 -27.33 8.11
CA GLU A 46 -15.82 -27.64 7.13
C GLU A 46 -17.23 -27.66 7.75
N GLU A 47 -17.36 -27.91 9.06
CA GLU A 47 -18.63 -27.92 9.79
C GLU A 47 -19.08 -26.50 10.19
N SER A 48 -18.19 -25.51 10.09
CA SER A 48 -18.44 -24.14 10.57
C SER A 48 -19.35 -23.31 9.66
N GLY A 49 -19.57 -23.77 8.42
CA GLY A 49 -20.35 -23.04 7.40
C GLY A 49 -19.61 -21.85 6.78
N TYR A 50 -18.36 -21.57 7.18
CA TYR A 50 -17.53 -20.55 6.55
C TYR A 50 -16.98 -20.99 5.20
N HIS A 51 -16.58 -20.01 4.38
CA HIS A 51 -16.10 -20.25 3.03
C HIS A 51 -14.78 -21.02 3.03
N ARG A 52 -14.65 -21.99 2.13
CA ARG A 52 -13.40 -22.72 1.96
C ARG A 52 -12.24 -21.78 1.62
N TYR A 53 -11.07 -22.04 2.19
CA TYR A 53 -9.86 -21.25 1.98
C TYR A 53 -8.70 -22.12 1.49
N ASP A 54 -7.73 -21.48 0.84
CA ASP A 54 -6.58 -22.17 0.27
C ASP A 54 -5.49 -22.44 1.32
N LYS A 55 -5.28 -23.71 1.66
CA LYS A 55 -4.26 -24.16 2.64
C LYS A 55 -2.87 -24.41 2.03
N ARG A 56 -2.64 -24.05 0.76
CA ARG A 56 -1.41 -24.43 0.04
C ARG A 56 -0.14 -23.71 0.53
N VAL A 57 -0.21 -22.77 1.46
CA VAL A 57 0.98 -22.06 1.98
C VAL A 57 1.80 -22.97 2.92
N GLY A 58 1.15 -23.88 3.65
CA GLY A 58 1.81 -24.92 4.44
C GLY A 58 2.53 -24.42 5.70
N LEU A 59 2.30 -23.16 6.08
CA LEU A 59 2.76 -22.57 7.33
C LEU A 59 1.54 -22.21 8.16
N VAL A 60 1.39 -22.83 9.33
CA VAL A 60 0.18 -22.72 10.18
C VAL A 60 -0.26 -21.27 10.41
N ALA A 61 0.68 -20.36 10.69
CA ALA A 61 0.37 -18.95 10.89
C ALA A 61 -0.15 -18.24 9.63
N LEU A 62 0.37 -18.60 8.45
CA LEU A 62 -0.10 -18.06 7.18
C LEU A 62 -1.41 -18.72 6.73
N ASP A 63 -1.60 -20.01 7.00
CA ASP A 63 -2.87 -20.69 6.71
C ASP A 63 -4.01 -20.10 7.56
N PHE A 64 -3.73 -19.77 8.84
CA PHE A 64 -4.65 -19.04 9.69
C PHE A 64 -4.97 -17.64 9.13
N LEU A 65 -3.94 -16.88 8.72
CA LEU A 65 -4.15 -15.56 8.12
C LEU A 65 -4.95 -15.62 6.81
N VAL A 66 -4.65 -16.59 5.94
CA VAL A 66 -5.37 -16.83 4.69
C VAL A 66 -6.83 -17.17 4.99
N CYS A 67 -7.10 -17.98 6.02
CA CYS A 67 -8.47 -18.26 6.45
C CYS A 67 -9.22 -16.99 6.85
N LEU A 68 -8.63 -16.17 7.73
CA LEU A 68 -9.24 -14.91 8.18
C LEU A 68 -9.52 -13.96 7.02
N ILE A 69 -8.53 -13.72 6.17
CA ILE A 69 -8.69 -12.78 5.05
C ILE A 69 -9.66 -13.33 4.00
N THR A 70 -9.71 -14.65 3.78
CA THR A 70 -10.69 -15.23 2.86
C THR A 70 -12.12 -14.91 3.31
N GLN A 71 -12.45 -15.09 4.60
CA GLN A 71 -13.78 -14.73 5.10
C GLN A 71 -14.04 -13.23 5.00
N PHE A 72 -13.04 -12.42 5.33
CA PHE A 72 -13.14 -10.98 5.19
C PHE A 72 -13.38 -10.54 3.73
N MET A 73 -12.74 -11.20 2.75
CA MET A 73 -12.99 -10.97 1.33
C MET A 73 -14.39 -11.40 0.90
N VAL A 74 -14.94 -12.49 1.45
CA VAL A 74 -16.34 -12.88 1.20
C VAL A 74 -17.27 -11.77 1.65
N ASP A 75 -17.07 -11.22 2.85
CA ASP A 75 -17.88 -10.10 3.34
C ASP A 75 -17.79 -8.88 2.42
N LEU A 76 -16.58 -8.49 1.99
CA LEU A 76 -16.41 -7.36 1.09
C LEU A 76 -17.06 -7.58 -0.29
N THR A 77 -16.88 -8.75 -0.87
CA THR A 77 -17.39 -9.06 -2.23
C THR A 77 -18.89 -9.27 -2.27
N THR A 78 -19.52 -9.64 -1.15
CA THR A 78 -20.99 -9.73 -1.05
C THR A 78 -21.67 -8.38 -0.78
N MET A 79 -20.91 -7.38 -0.31
CA MET A 79 -21.41 -6.03 0.02
C MET A 79 -21.12 -5.00 -1.08
N VAL A 80 -21.34 -5.35 -2.36
CA VAL A 80 -21.19 -4.41 -3.49
C VAL A 80 -22.31 -3.36 -3.45
N PRO A 81 -22.02 -2.06 -3.69
CA PRO A 81 -20.74 -1.51 -4.15
C PRO A 81 -19.72 -1.21 -3.05
N MET A 82 -20.13 -1.23 -1.77
CA MET A 82 -19.31 -0.71 -0.67
C MET A 82 -17.98 -1.43 -0.51
N GLY A 83 -17.98 -2.76 -0.57
CA GLY A 83 -16.75 -3.53 -0.43
C GLY A 83 -15.78 -3.28 -1.58
N LEU A 84 -16.29 -3.10 -2.80
CA LEU A 84 -15.47 -2.68 -3.95
C LEU A 84 -14.90 -1.28 -3.71
N LEU A 85 -15.72 -0.35 -3.21
CA LEU A 85 -15.32 1.04 -3.00
C LEU A 85 -14.23 1.20 -1.94
N THR A 86 -14.32 0.48 -0.83
CA THR A 86 -13.32 0.58 0.24
C THR A 86 -12.07 -0.25 -0.07
N TRP A 87 -12.23 -1.48 -0.55
CA TRP A 87 -11.11 -2.34 -0.96
C TRP A 87 -10.32 -1.76 -2.14
N GLY A 88 -11.03 -1.36 -3.19
CA GLY A 88 -10.42 -0.77 -4.38
C GLY A 88 -9.61 0.48 -4.02
N THR A 89 -10.15 1.36 -3.16
CA THR A 89 -9.42 2.57 -2.73
C THR A 89 -8.12 2.21 -2.00
N THR A 90 -8.15 1.20 -1.12
CA THR A 90 -6.94 0.72 -0.43
C THR A 90 -5.91 0.16 -1.42
N ILE A 91 -6.34 -0.66 -2.40
CA ILE A 91 -5.44 -1.22 -3.42
C ILE A 91 -4.80 -0.13 -4.27
N LEU A 92 -5.57 0.86 -4.72
CA LEU A 92 -5.03 1.99 -5.48
C LEU A 92 -4.07 2.83 -4.64
N GLY A 93 -4.36 3.03 -3.34
CA GLY A 93 -3.46 3.67 -2.40
C GLY A 93 -2.18 2.87 -2.11
N ALA A 94 -2.26 1.54 -2.14
CA ALA A 94 -1.12 0.65 -1.90
C ALA A 94 -0.10 0.67 -3.05
N ILE A 95 -0.49 1.09 -4.26
CA ILE A 95 0.42 1.19 -5.42
C ILE A 95 1.63 2.09 -5.10
N PRO A 96 1.46 3.40 -4.82
CA PRO A 96 2.60 4.27 -4.49
C PRO A 96 3.36 3.80 -3.24
N ALA A 97 2.66 3.29 -2.22
CA ALA A 97 3.30 2.80 -0.99
C ALA A 97 4.27 1.65 -1.28
N THR A 98 3.82 0.64 -2.03
CA THR A 98 4.63 -0.51 -2.42
C THR A 98 5.81 -0.07 -3.28
N MET A 99 5.60 0.79 -4.26
CA MET A 99 6.67 1.28 -5.13
C MET A 99 7.75 2.05 -4.35
N VAL A 100 7.33 2.92 -3.42
CA VAL A 100 8.25 3.62 -2.50
C VAL A 100 9.02 2.62 -1.64
N MET A 101 8.34 1.65 -1.05
CA MET A 101 8.96 0.64 -0.21
C MET A 101 10.06 -0.12 -0.95
N MET A 102 9.76 -0.58 -2.16
CA MET A 102 10.71 -1.29 -2.99
C MET A 102 11.90 -0.43 -3.41
N LEU A 103 11.63 0.80 -3.85
CA LEU A 103 12.65 1.72 -4.34
C LEU A 103 13.63 2.13 -3.22
N GLU A 104 13.09 2.55 -2.08
CA GLU A 104 13.89 3.06 -0.96
C GLU A 104 14.59 1.94 -0.19
N ALA A 105 14.03 0.73 -0.14
CA ALA A 105 14.75 -0.40 0.40
C ALA A 105 16.01 -0.72 -0.41
N ASN A 106 15.93 -0.57 -1.73
CA ASN A 106 17.07 -0.81 -2.60
C ASN A 106 18.08 0.34 -2.63
N ARG A 107 17.68 1.56 -2.30
CA ARG A 107 18.54 2.75 -2.35
C ARG A 107 19.80 2.58 -1.50
N LYS A 108 20.98 2.67 -2.11
CA LYS A 108 22.26 2.33 -1.47
C LYS A 108 22.55 3.11 -0.18
N THR A 109 22.13 4.37 -0.14
CA THR A 109 22.39 5.28 0.97
C THR A 109 21.45 5.07 2.16
N ASN A 110 20.37 4.30 2.01
CA ASN A 110 19.45 4.00 3.10
C ASN A 110 20.01 2.88 3.99
N SER A 111 19.59 2.86 5.25
CA SER A 111 20.09 1.91 6.25
C SER A 111 18.97 1.40 7.17
N GLY A 112 19.33 0.63 8.21
CA GLY A 112 18.39 0.18 9.24
C GLY A 112 17.22 -0.63 8.68
N LEU A 113 16.03 -0.43 9.26
CA LEU A 113 14.83 -1.17 8.89
C LEU A 113 14.41 -0.99 7.42
N LEU A 114 14.75 0.14 6.78
CA LEU A 114 14.47 0.35 5.36
C LEU A 114 15.10 -0.74 4.48
N LYS A 115 16.24 -1.31 4.91
CA LYS A 115 16.94 -2.39 4.20
C LYS A 115 16.33 -3.78 4.40
N TRP A 116 15.25 -3.89 5.16
CA TRP A 116 14.54 -5.15 5.44
C TRP A 116 13.13 -5.15 4.84
N PRO A 117 12.98 -4.97 3.51
CA PRO A 117 11.68 -4.88 2.86
C PRO A 117 10.84 -6.15 3.07
N VAL A 118 11.46 -7.33 3.15
CA VAL A 118 10.77 -8.60 3.46
C VAL A 118 10.13 -8.56 4.85
N ALA A 119 10.88 -8.11 5.86
CA ALA A 119 10.37 -8.05 7.23
C ALA A 119 9.24 -7.02 7.34
N ILE A 120 9.40 -5.84 6.73
CA ILE A 120 8.34 -4.82 6.72
C ILE A 120 7.12 -5.30 5.93
N SER A 121 7.32 -5.99 4.81
CA SER A 121 6.23 -6.56 4.01
C SER A 121 5.48 -7.65 4.78
N LEU A 122 6.21 -8.50 5.52
CA LEU A 122 5.60 -9.51 6.40
C LEU A 122 4.77 -8.86 7.51
N LEU A 123 5.30 -7.81 8.15
CA LEU A 123 4.53 -7.05 9.12
C LEU A 123 3.30 -6.41 8.45
N GLY A 124 3.45 -5.85 7.25
CA GLY A 124 2.35 -5.25 6.50
C GLY A 124 1.27 -6.27 6.12
N GLN A 125 1.66 -7.52 5.88
CA GLN A 125 0.72 -8.62 5.65
C GLN A 125 -0.02 -9.02 6.93
N LEU A 126 0.68 -9.06 8.07
CA LEU A 126 0.12 -9.50 9.35
C LEU A 126 -0.77 -8.44 10.03
N PHE A 127 -0.37 -7.18 9.95
CA PHE A 127 -1.02 -6.07 10.66
C PHE A 127 -1.73 -5.07 9.75
N GLY A 128 -1.60 -5.22 8.43
CA GLY A 128 -2.09 -4.27 7.43
C GLY A 128 -1.01 -3.26 7.03
N ILE A 129 -0.89 -3.01 5.72
CA ILE A 129 0.03 -2.00 5.18
C ILE A 129 -0.37 -0.58 5.65
N SER A 130 -1.65 -0.35 5.88
CA SER A 130 -2.22 0.88 6.47
C SER A 130 -1.69 1.18 7.86
N VAL A 131 -1.31 0.16 8.65
CA VAL A 131 -0.74 0.33 9.98
C VAL A 131 0.78 0.44 9.88
N ILE A 132 1.40 -0.51 9.19
CA ILE A 132 2.87 -0.65 9.17
C ILE A 132 3.54 0.48 8.38
N PHE A 133 2.92 0.96 7.31
CA PHE A 133 3.50 2.05 6.54
C PHE A 133 3.63 3.33 7.39
N PRO A 134 2.57 3.88 8.00
CA PRO A 134 2.72 5.06 8.84
C PRO A 134 3.42 4.80 10.19
N ALA A 135 3.22 3.63 10.82
CA ALA A 135 3.79 3.36 12.14
C ALA A 135 5.26 2.94 12.13
N VAL A 136 5.72 2.28 11.07
CA VAL A 136 7.07 1.70 11.01
C VAL A 136 7.86 2.28 9.85
N TRP A 137 7.28 2.28 8.65
CA TRP A 137 8.02 2.70 7.45
C TRP A 137 8.37 4.19 7.46
N VAL A 138 7.41 5.09 7.74
CA VAL A 138 7.66 6.54 7.77
C VAL A 138 8.68 6.92 8.86
N PRO A 139 8.56 6.46 10.12
CA PRO A 139 9.60 6.65 11.13
C PRO A 139 10.96 6.12 10.68
N SER A 140 11.00 4.90 10.14
CA SER A 140 12.24 4.32 9.62
C SER A 140 12.87 5.20 8.53
N TYR A 141 12.04 5.79 7.67
CA TYR A 141 12.51 6.72 6.65
C TYR A 141 13.13 7.98 7.24
N VAL A 142 12.48 8.59 8.24
CA VAL A 142 12.97 9.81 8.89
C VAL A 142 14.34 9.60 9.56
N PHE A 143 14.57 8.44 10.17
CA PHE A 143 15.79 8.16 10.92
C PHE A 143 16.91 7.50 10.10
N PHE A 144 16.57 6.66 9.12
CA PHE A 144 17.54 5.81 8.43
C PHE A 144 17.74 6.13 6.95
N ALA A 145 16.93 7.02 6.35
CA ALA A 145 17.19 7.50 4.99
C ALA A 145 18.32 8.52 4.99
N ALA A 146 19.24 8.42 4.03
CA ALA A 146 20.26 9.45 3.86
C ALA A 146 19.64 10.74 3.31
N LYS A 147 19.98 11.86 3.94
CA LYS A 147 19.50 13.19 3.56
C LYS A 147 20.24 13.80 2.37
N GLU A 148 21.50 13.42 2.16
CA GLU A 148 22.37 13.99 1.12
C GLU A 148 22.48 13.02 -0.06
N SER A 149 22.32 13.57 -1.28
CA SER A 149 22.46 12.94 -2.59
C SER A 149 21.81 11.55 -2.74
N GLY A 150 20.53 11.56 -3.14
CA GLY A 150 19.72 10.37 -3.38
C GLY A 150 20.51 9.20 -3.98
N GLY A 151 20.74 8.18 -3.14
CA GLY A 151 21.61 7.07 -3.46
C GLY A 151 21.19 6.31 -4.72
N ALA A 152 22.13 5.56 -5.26
CA ALA A 152 21.91 4.67 -6.37
C ALA A 152 20.77 3.69 -6.09
N VAL A 153 19.97 3.42 -7.12
CA VAL A 153 18.99 2.36 -7.16
C VAL A 153 19.27 1.52 -8.39
N ASN A 154 19.00 0.21 -8.31
CA ASN A 154 19.09 -0.66 -9.46
C ASN A 154 18.10 -0.23 -10.56
N GLY A 155 18.61 0.05 -11.77
CA GLY A 155 17.78 0.49 -12.90
C GLY A 155 16.77 -0.56 -13.36
N THR A 156 17.07 -1.85 -13.22
CA THR A 156 16.13 -2.95 -13.50
C THR A 156 14.98 -2.93 -12.51
N LEU A 157 15.28 -2.79 -11.21
CA LEU A 157 14.23 -2.66 -10.19
C LEU A 157 13.32 -1.45 -10.49
N ALA A 158 13.91 -0.29 -10.82
CA ALA A 158 13.16 0.92 -11.15
C ALA A 158 12.16 0.70 -12.30
N ARG A 159 12.53 -0.07 -13.34
CA ARG A 159 11.63 -0.45 -14.45
C ARG A 159 10.56 -1.44 -14.02
N SER A 160 10.93 -2.40 -13.19
CA SER A 160 10.03 -3.49 -12.78
C SER A 160 9.03 -3.08 -11.70
N LEU A 161 9.13 -1.89 -11.09
CA LEU A 161 8.18 -1.44 -10.07
C LEU A 161 6.72 -1.57 -10.50
N VAL A 162 6.40 -1.20 -11.76
CA VAL A 162 5.04 -1.32 -12.30
C VAL A 162 4.62 -2.80 -12.37
N VAL A 163 5.52 -3.66 -12.85
CA VAL A 163 5.25 -5.11 -12.97
C VAL A 163 4.94 -5.71 -11.60
N PHE A 164 5.56 -5.23 -10.53
CA PHE A 164 5.34 -5.71 -9.18
C PHE A 164 4.01 -5.27 -8.57
N VAL A 165 3.43 -4.12 -8.97
CA VAL A 165 2.13 -3.66 -8.45
C VAL A 165 0.93 -4.18 -9.24
N LEU A 166 1.14 -4.73 -10.44
CA LEU A 166 0.06 -5.25 -11.27
C LEU A 166 -0.65 -6.50 -10.71
N PRO A 167 0.05 -7.51 -10.14
CA PRO A 167 -0.62 -8.72 -9.66
C PRO A 167 -1.70 -8.46 -8.59
N PRO A 168 -1.47 -7.63 -7.55
CA PRO A 168 -2.54 -7.27 -6.60
C PRO A 168 -3.75 -6.60 -7.25
N VAL A 169 -3.53 -5.77 -8.29
CA VAL A 169 -4.61 -5.10 -9.05
C VAL A 169 -5.43 -6.13 -9.83
N PHE A 170 -4.78 -7.02 -10.57
CA PHE A 170 -5.47 -8.05 -11.33
C PHE A 170 -6.20 -9.05 -10.43
N LEU A 171 -5.59 -9.47 -9.32
CA LEU A 171 -6.24 -10.32 -8.33
C LEU A 171 -7.45 -9.64 -7.71
N THR A 172 -7.38 -8.32 -7.46
CA THR A 172 -8.53 -7.56 -6.98
C THR A 172 -9.66 -7.54 -8.01
N ILE A 173 -9.36 -7.32 -9.29
CA ILE A 173 -10.36 -7.38 -10.36
C ILE A 173 -10.99 -8.77 -10.42
N ALA A 174 -10.18 -9.83 -10.39
CA ALA A 174 -10.65 -11.22 -10.38
C ALA A 174 -11.56 -11.49 -9.16
N LEU A 175 -11.18 -11.04 -7.97
CA LEU A 175 -11.93 -11.23 -6.74
C LEU A 175 -13.34 -10.62 -6.80
N PHE A 176 -13.51 -9.46 -7.45
CA PHE A 176 -14.81 -8.80 -7.58
C PHE A 176 -15.60 -9.18 -8.83
N THR A 177 -15.08 -10.07 -9.69
CA THR A 177 -15.73 -10.48 -10.94
C THR A 177 -16.01 -11.98 -11.02
N LEU A 178 -15.22 -12.80 -10.34
CA LEU A 178 -15.43 -14.23 -10.25
C LEU A 178 -16.55 -14.58 -9.28
N ASP A 179 -17.19 -15.72 -9.51
CA ASP A 179 -18.12 -16.31 -8.56
C ASP A 179 -17.38 -16.67 -7.26
N VAL A 180 -17.86 -16.17 -6.13
CA VAL A 180 -17.32 -16.42 -4.78
C VAL A 180 -17.19 -17.92 -4.50
N GLN A 181 -18.08 -18.75 -5.05
CA GLN A 181 -18.07 -20.20 -4.84
C GLN A 181 -16.96 -20.93 -5.64
N SER A 182 -16.36 -20.27 -6.63
CA SER A 182 -15.34 -20.88 -7.49
C SER A 182 -13.99 -21.06 -6.81
N ASP A 183 -13.26 -22.12 -7.19
CA ASP A 183 -11.88 -22.36 -6.72
C ASP A 183 -10.93 -21.22 -7.13
N ALA A 184 -11.20 -20.61 -8.29
CA ALA A 184 -10.44 -19.48 -8.79
C ALA A 184 -10.57 -18.28 -7.85
N TRP A 185 -11.78 -17.97 -7.36
CA TRP A 185 -12.01 -16.91 -6.38
C TRP A 185 -11.27 -17.20 -5.07
N THR A 186 -11.42 -18.41 -4.52
CA THR A 186 -10.72 -18.81 -3.27
C THR A 186 -9.21 -18.71 -3.42
N THR A 187 -8.65 -19.11 -4.56
CA THR A 187 -7.20 -18.98 -4.83
C THR A 187 -6.79 -17.52 -4.91
N CYS A 188 -7.57 -16.66 -5.57
CA CYS A 188 -7.29 -15.22 -5.66
C CYS A 188 -7.30 -14.56 -4.28
N ALA A 189 -8.33 -14.83 -3.47
CA ALA A 189 -8.44 -14.35 -2.10
C ALA A 189 -7.25 -14.81 -1.25
N GLY A 190 -6.86 -16.08 -1.36
CA GLY A 190 -5.73 -16.64 -0.62
C GLY A 190 -4.37 -16.05 -1.03
N ILE A 191 -4.14 -15.79 -2.31
CA ILE A 191 -2.91 -15.13 -2.76
C ILE A 191 -2.88 -13.67 -2.30
N LEU A 192 -3.99 -12.95 -2.46
CA LEU A 192 -4.11 -11.54 -2.12
C LEU A 192 -4.00 -11.28 -0.61
N GLY A 193 -4.61 -12.17 0.18
CA GLY A 193 -4.58 -12.14 1.65
C GLY A 193 -3.39 -12.86 2.29
N GLY A 194 -2.63 -13.63 1.52
CA GLY A 194 -1.56 -14.46 2.04
C GLY A 194 -0.18 -13.91 1.67
N PRO A 195 0.53 -14.51 0.71
CA PRO A 195 1.96 -14.28 0.57
C PRO A 195 2.34 -13.13 -0.36
N ILE A 196 1.39 -12.49 -1.04
CA ILE A 196 1.73 -11.56 -2.13
C ILE A 196 2.59 -10.39 -1.66
N ILE A 197 2.22 -9.70 -0.57
CA ILE A 197 2.98 -8.54 -0.09
C ILE A 197 4.39 -8.99 0.34
N CYS A 198 4.50 -10.13 1.03
CA CYS A 198 5.79 -10.73 1.40
C CYS A 198 6.66 -11.01 0.18
N PHE A 199 6.10 -11.57 -0.89
CA PHE A 199 6.83 -11.85 -2.14
C PHE A 199 7.27 -10.56 -2.85
N LEU A 200 6.45 -9.51 -2.83
CA LEU A 200 6.87 -8.20 -3.35
C LEU A 200 8.08 -7.65 -2.58
N GLY A 201 8.17 -7.93 -1.28
CA GLY A 201 9.32 -7.60 -0.44
C GLY A 201 10.62 -8.33 -0.80
N LEU A 202 10.59 -9.46 -1.53
CA LEU A 202 11.79 -10.18 -1.97
C LEU A 202 12.45 -9.54 -3.19
N ALA A 203 11.70 -8.84 -4.03
CA ALA A 203 12.24 -8.28 -5.26
C ALA A 203 13.40 -7.29 -5.02
N PRO A 204 13.33 -6.35 -4.05
CA PRO A 204 14.45 -5.46 -3.75
C PRO A 204 15.67 -6.17 -3.16
N THR A 205 15.49 -7.34 -2.52
CA THR A 205 16.61 -8.14 -2.00
C THR A 205 17.36 -8.89 -3.09
N LEU A 206 16.67 -9.24 -4.18
CA LEU A 206 17.28 -9.94 -5.33
C LEU A 206 17.96 -8.96 -6.30
N LEU A 207 17.51 -7.70 -6.36
CA LEU A 207 17.97 -6.70 -7.32
C LEU A 207 18.80 -5.59 -6.66
N SER A 208 19.92 -5.92 -6.03
CA SER A 208 20.78 -4.95 -5.31
C SER A 208 21.24 -3.76 -6.16
N ALA A 209 21.29 -2.57 -5.55
CA ALA A 209 21.87 -1.38 -6.17
C ALA A 209 23.39 -1.55 -6.37
N PRO A 210 23.96 -1.02 -7.47
CA PRO A 210 25.40 -1.07 -7.71
C PRO A 210 26.19 -0.25 -6.68
N ASP A 211 27.35 -0.77 -6.25
CA ASP A 211 28.19 -0.14 -5.22
C ASP A 211 28.80 1.19 -5.68
N ASN A 212 29.24 1.26 -6.95
CA ASN A 212 29.95 2.41 -7.52
C ASN A 212 29.16 3.05 -8.67
N ALA A 213 27.92 3.46 -8.39
CA ALA A 213 27.09 4.11 -9.39
C ALA A 213 27.56 5.53 -9.68
N THR A 214 27.75 5.86 -10.96
CA THR A 214 28.01 7.23 -11.41
C THR A 214 26.78 8.12 -11.23
N ASN A 215 26.97 9.44 -11.10
CA ASN A 215 25.87 10.42 -11.05
C ASN A 215 24.90 10.28 -12.24
N LYS A 216 25.42 9.92 -13.42
CA LYS A 216 24.62 9.64 -14.62
C LYS A 216 23.70 8.43 -14.44
N GLN A 217 24.21 7.34 -13.86
CA GLN A 217 23.41 6.14 -13.56
C GLN A 217 22.34 6.43 -12.51
N VAL A 218 22.69 7.19 -11.45
CA VAL A 218 21.72 7.62 -10.42
C VAL A 218 20.61 8.49 -11.04
N ALA A 219 20.97 9.44 -11.91
CA ALA A 219 20.02 10.29 -12.60
C ALA A 219 19.10 9.48 -13.52
N GLN A 220 19.65 8.51 -14.27
CA GLN A 220 18.89 7.65 -15.16
C GLN A 220 17.92 6.74 -14.38
N ALA A 221 18.36 6.13 -13.28
CA ALA A 221 17.51 5.34 -12.41
C ALA A 221 16.37 6.20 -11.84
N SER A 222 16.67 7.42 -11.37
CA SER A 222 15.65 8.34 -10.85
C SER A 222 14.62 8.75 -11.92
N ARG A 223 15.04 9.07 -13.16
CA ARG A 223 14.11 9.32 -14.27
C ARG A 223 13.23 8.10 -14.56
N THR A 224 13.82 6.91 -14.52
CA THR A 224 13.10 5.66 -14.75
C THR A 224 12.06 5.43 -13.65
N SER A 225 12.43 5.65 -12.38
CA SER A 225 11.49 5.59 -11.25
C SER A 225 10.37 6.63 -11.40
N ALA A 226 10.67 7.84 -11.86
CA ALA A 226 9.65 8.85 -12.12
C ALA A 226 8.63 8.38 -13.17
N ILE A 227 9.09 7.77 -14.27
CA ILE A 227 8.21 7.18 -15.29
C ILE A 227 7.37 6.05 -14.68
N SER A 228 7.98 5.16 -13.90
CA SER A 228 7.26 4.07 -13.23
C SER A 228 6.18 4.60 -12.28
N PHE A 229 6.47 5.64 -11.49
CA PHE A 229 5.46 6.32 -10.67
C PHE A 229 4.37 6.96 -11.53
N GLY A 230 4.72 7.56 -12.67
CA GLY A 230 3.73 8.08 -13.63
C GLY A 230 2.79 7.00 -14.14
N ILE A 231 3.30 5.81 -14.49
CA ILE A 231 2.48 4.68 -14.93
C ILE A 231 1.61 4.14 -13.78
N GLY A 232 2.17 3.96 -12.58
CA GLY A 232 1.40 3.58 -11.40
C GLY A 232 0.30 4.60 -11.06
N GLY A 233 0.60 5.89 -11.27
CA GLY A 233 -0.33 6.99 -11.12
C GLY A 233 -1.47 6.94 -12.13
N LEU A 234 -1.18 6.62 -13.40
CA LEU A 234 -2.20 6.41 -14.43
C LEU A 234 -3.12 5.25 -14.06
N ILE A 235 -2.57 4.10 -13.65
CA ILE A 235 -3.36 2.93 -13.22
C ILE A 235 -4.27 3.32 -12.05
N SER A 236 -3.70 3.99 -11.05
CA SER A 236 -4.44 4.45 -9.86
C SER A 236 -5.56 5.44 -10.20
N THR A 237 -5.28 6.36 -11.13
CA THR A 237 -6.25 7.37 -11.60
C THR A 237 -7.39 6.71 -12.38
N CYS A 238 -7.10 5.77 -13.28
CA CYS A 238 -8.13 5.03 -14.01
C CYS A 238 -9.01 4.24 -13.05
N GLY A 239 -8.42 3.56 -12.06
CA GLY A 239 -9.17 2.88 -11.00
C GLY A 239 -10.03 3.86 -10.20
N TRP A 240 -9.51 5.04 -9.87
CA TRP A 240 -10.26 6.07 -9.16
C TRP A 240 -11.48 6.56 -9.94
N PHE A 241 -11.34 6.85 -11.23
CA PHE A 241 -12.48 7.26 -12.06
C PHE A 241 -13.53 6.15 -12.21
N TYR A 242 -13.10 4.89 -12.29
CA TYR A 242 -14.03 3.76 -12.25
C TYR A 242 -14.82 3.72 -10.92
N MET A 243 -14.16 4.00 -9.80
CA MET A 243 -14.80 4.03 -8.48
C MET A 243 -15.77 5.21 -8.33
N LEU A 244 -15.39 6.39 -8.83
CA LEU A 244 -16.30 7.54 -8.91
C LEU A 244 -17.53 7.24 -9.79
N TYR A 245 -17.33 6.52 -10.89
CA TYR A 245 -18.44 6.04 -11.72
C TYR A 245 -19.37 5.09 -10.96
N VAL A 246 -18.83 4.12 -10.22
CA VAL A 246 -19.61 3.21 -9.36
C VAL A 246 -20.38 3.99 -8.28
N VAL A 247 -19.73 4.97 -7.63
CA VAL A 247 -20.38 5.86 -6.66
C VAL A 247 -21.54 6.60 -7.31
N TYR A 248 -21.33 7.22 -8.47
CA TYR A 248 -22.37 7.96 -9.17
C TYR A 248 -23.54 7.06 -9.56
N LEU A 249 -23.29 5.83 -10.02
CA LEU A 249 -24.34 4.87 -10.37
C LEU A 249 -25.23 4.48 -9.18
N HIS A 250 -24.67 4.35 -7.98
CA HIS A 250 -25.40 3.84 -6.81
C HIS A 250 -25.93 4.93 -5.87
N PHE A 251 -25.26 6.08 -5.81
CA PHE A 251 -25.56 7.17 -4.88
C PHE A 251 -25.90 8.48 -5.58
N GLY A 252 -25.67 8.61 -6.88
CA GLY A 252 -25.85 9.86 -7.61
C GLY A 252 -24.99 10.98 -7.00
N THR A 253 -25.66 12.05 -6.55
CA THR A 253 -25.02 13.19 -5.86
C THR A 253 -25.28 13.19 -4.34
N ASP A 254 -25.86 12.13 -3.78
CA ASP A 254 -26.18 12.03 -2.35
C ASP A 254 -24.95 11.60 -1.52
N LEU A 255 -24.04 12.55 -1.32
CA LEU A 255 -22.82 12.35 -0.54
C LEU A 255 -23.08 11.98 0.93
N PRO A 256 -24.10 12.53 1.64
CA PRO A 256 -24.45 12.08 2.99
C PRO A 256 -24.74 10.59 3.08
N THR A 257 -25.55 10.04 2.18
CA THR A 257 -25.87 8.60 2.16
C THR A 257 -24.64 7.75 1.88
N LEU A 258 -23.79 8.17 0.92
CA LEU A 258 -22.50 7.52 0.69
C LEU A 258 -21.64 7.52 1.96
N PHE A 259 -21.50 8.66 2.63
CA PHE A 259 -20.72 8.79 3.85
C PHE A 259 -21.25 7.88 4.96
N GLN A 260 -22.56 7.78 5.13
CA GLN A 260 -23.15 6.86 6.09
C GLN A 260 -22.81 5.40 5.77
N ALA A 261 -22.91 5.03 4.48
CA ALA A 261 -22.63 3.67 4.00
C ALA A 261 -21.14 3.26 4.12
N VAL A 262 -20.18 4.19 4.05
CA VAL A 262 -18.74 3.89 4.22
C VAL A 262 -18.20 4.08 5.65
N TRP A 263 -18.85 4.91 6.48
CA TRP A 263 -18.30 5.33 7.77
C TRP A 263 -19.19 5.05 8.98
N THR A 264 -20.37 5.67 9.05
CA THR A 264 -21.14 5.71 10.31
C THR A 264 -22.01 4.49 10.51
N GLU A 265 -22.69 4.05 9.45
CA GLU A 265 -23.61 2.90 9.44
C GLU A 265 -23.03 1.70 8.68
N ALA A 266 -21.76 1.80 8.29
CA ALA A 266 -21.05 0.80 7.54
C ALA A 266 -20.92 -0.52 8.31
N HIS A 267 -21.06 -1.63 7.58
CA HIS A 267 -20.71 -2.95 8.09
C HIS A 267 -19.25 -2.95 8.62
N PRO A 268 -18.92 -3.68 9.70
CA PRO A 268 -17.58 -3.70 10.27
C PRO A 268 -16.43 -3.89 9.26
N SER A 269 -16.56 -4.79 8.28
CA SER A 269 -15.55 -4.97 7.21
C SER A 269 -15.35 -3.73 6.34
N ILE A 270 -16.43 -3.03 6.00
CA ILE A 270 -16.40 -1.80 5.22
C ILE A 270 -15.71 -0.70 6.01
N LYS A 271 -16.10 -0.55 7.28
CA LYS A 271 -15.52 0.46 8.18
C LYS A 271 -14.03 0.22 8.44
N PHE A 272 -13.62 -1.04 8.61
CA PHE A 272 -12.22 -1.44 8.66
C PHE A 272 -11.47 -0.96 7.41
N MET A 273 -11.98 -1.28 6.22
CA MET A 273 -11.31 -0.89 4.97
C MET A 273 -11.29 0.62 4.73
N SER A 274 -12.33 1.35 5.15
CA SER A 274 -12.38 2.81 5.10
C SER A 274 -11.28 3.44 5.96
N VAL A 275 -11.08 2.92 7.18
CA VAL A 275 -9.97 3.33 8.05
C VAL A 275 -8.63 3.02 7.38
N ASP A 276 -8.46 1.80 6.88
CA ASP A 276 -7.23 1.37 6.22
C ASP A 276 -6.85 2.26 5.03
N ALA A 277 -7.79 2.52 4.12
CA ALA A 277 -7.58 3.38 2.96
C ALA A 277 -7.13 4.79 3.37
N SER A 278 -7.83 5.37 4.34
CA SER A 278 -7.61 6.74 4.80
C SER A 278 -6.24 6.90 5.47
N ILE A 279 -5.89 5.96 6.34
CA ILE A 279 -4.63 6.01 7.07
C ILE A 279 -3.45 5.72 6.15
N LEU A 280 -3.58 4.79 5.21
CA LEU A 280 -2.53 4.53 4.22
C LEU A 280 -2.25 5.78 3.37
N TRP A 281 -3.29 6.46 2.90
CA TRP A 281 -3.16 7.73 2.18
C TRP A 281 -2.48 8.81 3.03
N MET A 282 -2.89 8.98 4.29
CA MET A 282 -2.23 9.95 5.19
C MET A 282 -0.76 9.59 5.44
N GLY A 283 -0.43 8.31 5.63
CA GLY A 283 0.94 7.83 5.77
C GLY A 283 1.80 8.17 4.55
N LEU A 284 1.24 8.03 3.34
CA LEU A 284 1.89 8.44 2.10
C LEU A 284 2.12 9.95 2.02
N VAL A 285 1.11 10.75 2.39
CA VAL A 285 1.23 12.22 2.44
C VAL A 285 2.33 12.62 3.43
N PHE A 286 2.39 12.00 4.61
CA PHE A 286 3.47 12.22 5.56
C PHE A 286 4.83 11.82 5.00
N HIS A 287 4.94 10.66 4.36
CA HIS A 287 6.18 10.24 3.69
C HIS A 287 6.64 11.29 2.66
N ILE A 288 5.75 11.76 1.79
CA ILE A 288 6.06 12.80 0.80
C ILE A 288 6.49 14.09 1.50
N ALA A 289 5.81 14.49 2.57
CA ALA A 289 6.12 15.70 3.33
C ALA A 289 7.51 15.65 3.98
N THR A 290 7.99 14.48 4.40
CA THR A 290 9.37 14.32 4.92
C THR A 290 10.45 14.59 3.87
N ARG A 291 10.09 14.49 2.58
CA ARG A 291 10.97 14.78 1.44
C ARG A 291 10.82 16.23 0.97
N LYS A 292 9.58 16.70 0.77
CA LYS A 292 9.27 18.05 0.29
C LYS A 292 7.81 18.39 0.60
N LEU A 293 7.61 19.38 1.47
CA LEU A 293 6.26 19.80 1.89
C LEU A 293 5.37 20.24 0.73
N SER A 294 5.90 20.98 -0.25
CA SER A 294 5.10 21.44 -1.39
C SER A 294 4.55 20.30 -2.24
N SER A 295 5.30 19.20 -2.40
CA SER A 295 4.80 18.01 -3.09
C SER A 295 3.75 17.24 -2.29
N ALA A 296 3.77 17.33 -0.96
CA ALA A 296 2.71 16.75 -0.13
C ALA A 296 1.41 17.56 -0.23
N VAL A 297 1.52 18.89 -0.24
CA VAL A 297 0.38 19.79 -0.49
C VAL A 297 -0.20 19.53 -1.87
N GLU A 298 0.65 19.38 -2.89
CA GLU A 298 0.23 18.99 -4.25
C GLU A 298 -0.54 17.66 -4.24
N ALA A 299 -0.02 16.62 -3.58
CA ALA A 299 -0.72 15.33 -3.47
C ALA A 299 -2.11 15.48 -2.81
N VAL A 300 -2.24 16.28 -1.76
CA VAL A 300 -3.54 16.53 -1.09
C VAL A 300 -4.50 17.25 -2.03
N VAL A 301 -4.06 18.34 -2.68
CA VAL A 301 -4.90 19.14 -3.59
C VAL A 301 -5.34 18.33 -4.82
N LEU A 302 -4.49 17.43 -5.32
CA LEU A 302 -4.78 16.60 -6.48
C LEU A 302 -5.61 15.35 -6.15
N THR A 303 -5.74 14.96 -4.88
CA THR A 303 -6.44 13.73 -4.46
C THR A 303 -7.90 13.68 -4.93
N PRO A 304 -8.72 14.76 -4.86
CA PRO A 304 -10.10 14.70 -5.36
C PRO A 304 -10.20 14.39 -6.86
N LEU A 305 -9.24 14.88 -7.66
CA LEU A 305 -9.27 14.76 -9.13
C LEU A 305 -8.68 13.43 -9.61
N PHE A 306 -7.58 12.98 -8.99
CA PHE A 306 -6.80 11.84 -9.47
C PHE A 306 -6.82 10.64 -8.53
N GLY A 307 -7.52 10.76 -7.42
CA GLY A 307 -7.58 9.77 -6.36
C GLY A 307 -6.32 9.77 -5.48
N PRO A 308 -6.39 9.12 -4.31
CA PRO A 308 -5.31 9.11 -3.33
C PRO A 308 -4.03 8.46 -3.87
N GLY A 309 -4.16 7.35 -4.62
CA GLY A 309 -3.02 6.68 -5.23
C GLY A 309 -2.38 7.48 -6.37
N GLY A 310 -3.21 8.01 -7.27
CA GLY A 310 -2.76 8.79 -8.43
C GLY A 310 -2.02 10.06 -8.05
N ALA A 311 -2.59 10.84 -7.14
CA ALA A 311 -1.99 12.08 -6.65
C ALA A 311 -0.64 11.86 -5.94
N CYS A 312 -0.55 10.84 -5.08
CA CYS A 312 0.70 10.46 -4.42
C CYS A 312 1.76 10.00 -5.42
N CYS A 313 1.40 9.19 -6.42
CA CYS A 313 2.28 8.78 -7.51
C CYS A 313 2.83 9.98 -8.30
N MET A 314 2.01 10.99 -8.60
CA MET A 314 2.45 12.21 -9.30
C MET A 314 3.45 13.01 -8.47
N ALA A 315 3.16 13.23 -7.19
CA ALA A 315 4.09 13.90 -6.28
C ALA A 315 5.43 13.14 -6.18
N LEU A 316 5.39 11.81 -6.07
CA LEU A 316 6.60 10.98 -6.04
C LEU A 316 7.37 11.02 -7.38
N ALA A 317 6.69 11.02 -8.51
CA ALA A 317 7.30 11.17 -9.82
C ALA A 317 8.02 12.52 -9.97
N SER A 318 7.43 13.60 -9.48
CA SER A 318 8.08 14.92 -9.43
C SER A 318 9.33 14.89 -8.55
N LEU A 319 9.28 14.24 -7.39
CA LEU A 319 10.42 14.14 -6.48
C LEU A 319 11.59 13.34 -7.08
N GLU A 320 11.31 12.26 -7.82
CA GLU A 320 12.34 11.51 -8.56
C GLU A 320 12.90 12.31 -9.74
N SER A 321 12.07 13.10 -10.41
CA SER A 321 12.50 13.99 -11.50
C SER A 321 13.42 15.11 -11.00
N ASP A 322 13.06 15.75 -9.89
CA ASP A 322 13.88 16.76 -9.20
C ASP A 322 15.24 16.16 -8.80
N ARG A 323 15.24 14.94 -8.26
CA ARG A 323 16.46 14.22 -7.91
C ARG A 323 17.33 13.97 -9.13
N ALA A 324 16.74 13.51 -10.24
CA ALA A 324 17.49 13.31 -11.48
C ALA A 324 18.11 14.61 -12.00
N ALA A 325 17.39 15.73 -11.91
CA ALA A 325 17.90 17.04 -12.32
C ALA A 325 19.07 17.51 -11.44
N ALA A 326 18.98 17.31 -10.13
CA ALA A 326 20.05 17.66 -9.19
C ALA A 326 21.36 16.92 -9.49
N GLN A 327 21.28 15.62 -9.78
CA GLN A 327 22.46 14.80 -10.09
C GLN A 327 23.17 15.24 -11.38
N ASN A 328 22.42 15.66 -12.40
CA ASN A 328 23.00 16.17 -13.65
C ASN A 328 23.69 17.54 -13.47
N LYS A 329 23.24 18.37 -12.53
CA LYS A 329 23.89 19.66 -12.23
C LYS A 329 25.22 19.47 -11.50
N GLY A 330 25.34 18.46 -10.64
CA GLY A 330 26.59 18.12 -9.96
C GLY A 330 27.71 17.73 -10.93
N THR A 331 27.38 17.01 -12.01
CA THR A 331 28.36 16.56 -13.01
C THR A 331 28.97 17.68 -13.86
N LYS A 332 28.43 18.91 -13.83
CA LYS A 332 28.97 20.05 -14.59
C LYS A 332 30.00 20.88 -13.82
N LYS A 333 30.23 20.58 -12.54
CA LYS A 333 31.15 21.32 -11.66
C LYS A 333 32.50 20.63 -11.45
N GLU A 334 32.70 19.47 -12.07
CA GLU A 334 33.96 18.72 -12.14
C GLU A 334 34.57 18.87 -13.54
#